data_AF-A0AA37KLG5-F1
#
_entry.id   AF-A0AA37KLG5-F1
#
_cell.length_a   1.000
_cell.length_b   1.000
_cell.length_c   1.000
_cell.angle_alpha   90.00
_cell.angle_beta   90.00
_cell.angle_gamma   90.00
#
_symmetry.space_group_name_H-M   'P 1'
#
loop_
_entity.id
_entity.type
_entity.pdbx_description
1 polymer ?
#
loop_
_entity_poly.entity_id
_entity_poly.type
_entity_poly.pdbx_seq_one_letter_code
_entity_poly.pdbx_strand_id
1 'polypeptide(L)'
;MGNNNTARQTGAKGAPAVSATPTAEVEKRAADAGVVSPDRNTPEETPIPEPAPLSPLPEKDAAPAPASSDAEGVPADDSVIVIAAYPGTKDLLQALWQKAAPGHCTLVFVDDAPFAKQFPALIADASIPDEFVFVPANCAPVAPVDFADLAQLKVYVRKDGSRHYAERLPMLLNKVALVELCGTMQEDADNETLVADYAKEYRRGVRATEVSHDFGNFVTLVLRSNPCENVVIAGLCQRKFIAASAEGWNAVSPLLTKIRS
;
A
#
# COMPACT_ATOMS: atom_id res chain seq x y z
N MET A 1 19.44 36.29 -52.43
CA MET A 1 18.35 37.28 -52.57
C MET A 1 17.22 36.75 -51.69
N GLY A 2 16.98 37.20 -50.47
CA GLY A 2 16.91 38.60 -50.02
C GLY A 2 15.45 39.03 -50.10
N ASN A 3 14.73 38.98 -48.97
CA ASN A 3 13.97 40.12 -48.45
C ASN A 3 13.36 39.80 -47.07
N ASN A 4 13.83 40.58 -46.10
CA ASN A 4 13.29 40.78 -44.76
C ASN A 4 11.99 41.60 -44.82
N ASN A 5 11.22 41.54 -43.73
CA ASN A 5 10.59 42.66 -43.00
C ASN A 5 9.22 42.24 -42.44
N THR A 6 8.67 42.70 -41.32
CA THR A 6 9.11 43.41 -40.11
C THR A 6 7.90 43.36 -39.14
N ALA A 7 8.21 43.38 -37.86
CA ALA A 7 7.36 43.43 -36.68
C ALA A 7 6.08 44.30 -36.71
N ARG A 8 5.12 43.92 -35.86
CA ARG A 8 4.32 44.88 -35.08
C ARG A 8 4.19 44.42 -33.63
N GLN A 9 4.91 45.13 -32.75
CA GLN A 9 4.57 45.30 -31.35
C GLN A 9 3.37 46.24 -31.23
N THR A 10 2.46 45.95 -30.29
CA THR A 10 1.72 46.97 -29.55
C THR A 10 1.66 46.53 -28.10
N GLY A 11 2.32 47.29 -27.22
CA GLY A 11 2.17 47.19 -25.77
C GLY A 11 1.25 48.28 -25.23
N ALA A 12 0.69 48.04 -24.05
CA ALA A 12 0.31 49.04 -23.03
C ALA A 12 -0.12 48.24 -21.78
N LYS A 13 0.71 48.22 -20.72
CA LYS A 13 0.79 49.19 -19.60
C LYS A 13 -0.22 48.90 -18.48
N GLY A 14 0.30 48.71 -17.28
CA GLY A 14 -0.43 49.00 -16.03
C GLY A 14 -0.18 48.03 -14.88
N ALA A 15 0.95 48.17 -14.18
CA ALA A 15 1.05 47.75 -12.77
C ALA A 15 0.41 48.85 -11.88
N PRO A 16 0.07 48.57 -10.61
CA PRO A 16 1.12 48.56 -9.60
C PRO A 16 1.00 47.45 -8.53
N ALA A 17 2.13 47.21 -7.89
CA ALA A 17 2.27 46.49 -6.64
C ALA A 17 1.56 47.22 -5.48
N VAL A 18 1.08 46.45 -4.50
CA VAL A 18 0.89 46.94 -3.14
C VAL A 18 1.47 45.94 -2.16
N SER A 19 2.49 46.44 -1.47
CA SER A 19 3.13 45.90 -0.28
C SER A 19 2.27 46.20 0.94
N ALA A 20 2.11 45.24 1.86
CA ALA A 20 1.85 45.52 3.26
C ALA A 20 2.33 44.34 4.12
N THR A 21 3.33 44.61 4.96
CA THR A 21 3.90 43.75 6.01
C THR A 21 3.05 43.83 7.30
N PRO A 22 3.40 43.16 8.42
CA PRO A 22 2.49 42.38 9.25
C PRO A 22 1.87 43.17 10.41
N THR A 23 0.78 42.66 11.00
CA THR A 23 0.26 43.16 12.28
C THR A 23 0.20 42.03 13.30
N ALA A 24 0.95 42.20 14.38
CA ALA A 24 0.85 41.45 15.63
C ALA A 24 -0.18 42.13 16.57
N GLU A 25 -0.45 41.45 17.69
CA GLU A 25 -1.22 41.84 18.90
C GLU A 25 -2.69 41.37 18.93
N VAL A 26 -3.02 40.30 19.68
CA VAL A 26 -3.31 40.21 21.15
C VAL A 26 -4.75 40.73 21.41
N GLU A 27 -5.71 39.93 21.89
CA GLU A 27 -5.87 39.62 23.32
C GLU A 27 -6.95 38.54 23.64
N LYS A 28 -6.61 37.68 24.63
CA LYS A 28 -7.37 36.87 25.64
C LYS A 28 -8.81 36.36 25.42
N ARG A 29 -8.97 35.07 25.76
CA ARG A 29 -9.61 34.57 27.01
C ARG A 29 -9.22 33.09 27.22
N ALA A 30 -8.42 32.80 28.25
CA ALA A 30 -8.84 32.28 29.57
C ALA A 30 -8.69 30.75 29.66
N ALA A 31 -7.58 30.31 30.24
CA ALA A 31 -7.44 29.01 30.88
C ALA A 31 -6.54 29.19 32.10
N ASP A 32 -7.20 29.19 33.25
CA ASP A 32 -6.64 29.17 34.59
C ASP A 32 -6.22 27.73 34.92
N ALA A 33 -4.95 27.52 35.23
CA ALA A 33 -4.43 26.35 35.96
C ALA A 33 -2.98 26.65 36.35
N GLY A 34 -2.80 27.15 37.57
CA GLY A 34 -1.50 27.50 38.15
C GLY A 34 -0.59 26.30 38.36
N VAL A 35 0.71 26.55 38.17
CA VAL A 35 1.81 25.73 38.71
C VAL A 35 2.24 26.34 40.03
N VAL A 36 2.18 25.55 41.11
CA VAL A 36 3.03 25.70 42.29
C VAL A 36 3.39 24.30 42.81
N SER A 37 4.69 24.05 42.96
CA SER A 37 5.31 23.07 43.86
C SER A 37 6.26 23.86 44.78
N PRO A 38 6.86 23.31 45.86
CA PRO A 38 6.52 22.15 46.70
C PRO A 38 6.49 22.52 48.21
N ASP A 39 5.90 21.71 49.09
CA ASP A 39 6.51 21.43 50.42
C ASP A 39 5.90 20.23 51.15
N ARG A 40 6.72 19.69 52.04
CA ARG A 40 6.68 18.49 52.88
C ARG A 40 5.47 18.37 53.82
N ASN A 41 4.96 17.15 53.98
CA ASN A 41 4.91 16.47 55.28
C ASN A 41 4.55 14.98 55.17
N THR A 42 5.35 14.16 55.84
CA THR A 42 5.27 12.69 56.03
C THR A 42 4.07 12.29 56.90
N PRO A 43 3.60 11.03 56.82
CA PRO A 43 3.54 10.22 58.04
C PRO A 43 4.08 8.78 57.89
N GLU A 44 4.43 8.23 59.07
CA GLU A 44 5.24 7.05 59.40
C GLU A 44 4.95 5.70 58.74
N GLU A 45 6.05 4.93 58.64
CA GLU A 45 6.13 3.49 58.36
C GLU A 45 5.45 2.63 59.43
N THR A 46 4.84 1.52 59.00
CA THR A 46 4.69 0.30 59.81
C THR A 46 5.31 -0.87 59.03
N PRO A 47 6.18 -1.70 59.65
CA PRO A 47 6.99 -2.68 58.92
C PRO A 47 6.22 -3.97 58.59
N ILE A 48 6.44 -4.49 57.39
CA ILE A 48 5.96 -5.81 56.94
C ILE A 48 7.12 -6.81 57.08
N PRO A 49 6.94 -7.99 57.71
CA PRO A 49 8.03 -8.90 58.05
C PRO A 49 8.62 -9.65 56.84
N GLU A 50 9.91 -9.93 56.95
CA GLU A 50 10.79 -10.62 55.99
C GLU A 50 10.36 -12.10 55.74
N PRO A 51 10.26 -12.57 54.48
CA PRO A 51 10.03 -13.98 54.20
C PRO A 51 11.32 -14.82 54.26
N ALA A 52 11.22 -15.97 54.91
CA ALA A 52 12.26 -16.97 55.18
C ALA A 52 12.88 -17.63 53.91
N PRO A 53 14.08 -18.25 54.01
CA PRO A 53 14.88 -18.66 52.85
C PRO A 53 14.39 -19.92 52.12
N LEU A 54 14.70 -19.96 50.82
CA LEU A 54 14.41 -21.04 49.86
C LEU A 54 15.11 -22.37 50.23
N SER A 55 14.35 -23.47 50.20
CA SER A 55 14.91 -24.84 50.19
C SER A 55 15.08 -25.37 48.75
N PRO A 56 16.05 -26.28 48.50
CA PRO A 56 16.58 -26.54 47.16
C PRO A 56 15.79 -27.59 46.36
N LEU A 57 15.81 -27.44 45.04
CA LEU A 57 15.31 -28.42 44.06
C LEU A 57 16.24 -29.65 43.99
N PRO A 58 15.72 -30.88 43.81
CA PRO A 58 16.56 -32.03 43.50
C PRO A 58 16.88 -32.07 42.01
N GLU A 59 18.17 -32.27 41.68
CA GLU A 59 18.63 -32.65 40.35
C GLU A 59 18.49 -34.15 40.11
N LYS A 60 18.28 -34.49 38.82
CA LYS A 60 18.71 -35.70 38.08
C LYS A 60 17.58 -36.57 37.51
N ASP A 61 17.43 -36.57 36.17
CA ASP A 61 17.89 -37.69 35.34
C ASP A 61 17.87 -37.35 33.84
N ALA A 62 18.70 -38.07 33.09
CA ALA A 62 19.17 -37.76 31.74
C ALA A 62 18.39 -38.42 30.58
N ALA A 63 18.45 -37.73 29.42
CA ALA A 63 18.30 -38.17 28.02
C ALA A 63 16.88 -38.43 27.45
N PRO A 64 16.64 -38.29 26.11
CA PRO A 64 17.61 -38.20 25.01
C PRO A 64 17.46 -37.00 24.04
N ALA A 65 18.49 -36.82 23.20
CA ALA A 65 18.56 -35.86 22.10
C ALA A 65 17.38 -35.99 21.13
N PRO A 66 16.89 -34.89 20.52
CA PRO A 66 15.88 -35.01 19.48
C PRO A 66 16.54 -35.63 18.24
N ALA A 67 16.06 -36.81 17.88
CA ALA A 67 16.33 -37.43 16.60
C ALA A 67 15.87 -36.48 15.49
N SER A 68 16.75 -36.32 14.50
CA SER A 68 16.44 -35.79 13.18
C SER A 68 15.22 -36.52 12.64
N SER A 69 14.08 -35.86 12.67
CA SER A 69 12.91 -36.23 11.89
C SER A 69 12.99 -35.39 10.64
N ASP A 70 13.47 -36.00 9.56
CA ASP A 70 13.13 -35.57 8.20
C ASP A 70 11.60 -35.48 8.14
N ALA A 71 11.08 -34.28 8.36
CA ALA A 71 9.70 -33.97 8.04
C ALA A 71 9.64 -33.92 6.52
N GLU A 72 9.19 -35.05 5.96
CA GLU A 72 8.38 -35.15 4.76
C GLU A 72 7.89 -33.76 4.32
N GLY A 73 8.47 -33.28 3.21
CA GLY A 73 8.22 -31.94 2.70
C GLY A 73 6.72 -31.74 2.51
N VAL A 74 6.13 -30.97 3.42
CA VAL A 74 4.85 -30.30 3.19
C VAL A 74 5.02 -29.57 1.86
N PRO A 75 4.20 -29.83 0.82
CA PRO A 75 4.26 -28.98 -0.35
C PRO A 75 3.97 -27.58 0.17
N ALA A 76 4.92 -26.66 -0.02
CA ALA A 76 4.66 -25.26 0.24
C ALA A 76 3.35 -24.95 -0.50
N ASP A 77 2.36 -24.41 0.19
CA ASP A 77 1.19 -23.84 -0.49
C ASP A 77 1.73 -22.72 -1.40
N ASP A 78 2.05 -23.09 -2.64
CA ASP A 78 2.68 -22.23 -3.64
C ASP A 78 1.63 -21.22 -4.10
N SER A 79 1.41 -20.23 -3.25
CA SER A 79 0.46 -19.17 -3.47
C SER A 79 0.86 -18.41 -4.73
N VAL A 80 -0.05 -18.30 -5.69
CA VAL A 80 0.23 -17.66 -6.97
C VAL A 80 -0.12 -16.18 -6.93
N ILE A 81 0.82 -15.35 -7.38
CA ILE A 81 0.65 -13.91 -7.56
C ILE A 81 0.73 -13.63 -9.06
N VAL A 82 -0.38 -13.19 -9.63
CA VAL A 82 -0.50 -12.79 -11.03
C VAL A 82 -0.32 -11.28 -11.11
N ILE A 83 0.68 -10.83 -11.87
CA ILE A 83 1.07 -9.42 -11.98
C ILE A 83 0.84 -8.96 -13.41
N ALA A 84 -0.07 -8.00 -13.58
CA ALA A 84 -0.25 -7.30 -14.84
C ALA A 84 0.88 -6.29 -15.06
N ALA A 85 1.37 -6.20 -16.29
CA ALA A 85 2.41 -5.25 -16.69
C ALA A 85 2.05 -4.56 -18.00
N TYR A 86 2.35 -3.27 -18.09
CA TYR A 86 2.30 -2.56 -19.35
C TYR A 86 3.49 -2.95 -20.25
N PRO A 87 3.36 -2.80 -21.57
CA PRO A 87 4.50 -2.90 -22.47
C PRO A 87 5.66 -2.01 -22.01
N GLY A 88 6.83 -2.62 -21.84
CA GLY A 88 8.05 -1.91 -21.40
C GLY A 88 8.22 -1.73 -19.89
N THR A 89 7.26 -2.14 -19.04
CA THR A 89 7.41 -2.07 -17.56
C THR A 89 7.70 -3.42 -16.90
N LYS A 90 7.57 -4.52 -17.66
CA LYS A 90 7.70 -5.90 -17.19
C LYS A 90 9.02 -6.17 -16.47
N ASP A 91 10.16 -5.85 -17.07
CA ASP A 91 11.48 -6.19 -16.50
C ASP A 91 11.72 -5.50 -15.15
N LEU A 92 11.35 -4.22 -15.04
CA LEU A 92 11.45 -3.47 -13.80
C LEU A 92 10.50 -4.03 -12.73
N LEU A 93 9.24 -4.28 -13.09
CA LEU A 93 8.26 -4.87 -12.16
C LEU A 93 8.72 -6.26 -11.70
N GLN A 94 9.25 -7.07 -12.60
CA GLN A 94 9.78 -8.39 -12.28
C GLN A 94 10.91 -8.31 -11.26
N ALA A 95 11.90 -7.43 -11.46
CA ALA A 95 12.98 -7.24 -10.49
C ALA A 95 12.47 -6.76 -9.12
N LEU A 96 11.49 -5.85 -9.10
CA LEU A 96 10.91 -5.32 -7.86
C LEU A 96 10.13 -6.38 -7.09
N TRP A 97 9.32 -7.17 -7.78
CA TRP A 97 8.51 -8.23 -7.17
C TRP A 97 9.35 -9.43 -6.75
N GLN A 98 10.35 -9.85 -7.53
CA GLN A 98 11.26 -10.93 -7.12
C GLN A 98 12.01 -10.61 -5.82
N LYS A 99 12.34 -9.34 -5.57
CA LYS A 99 13.00 -8.91 -4.33
C LYS A 99 12.05 -8.78 -3.13
N ALA A 100 10.77 -8.48 -3.38
CA ALA A 100 9.82 -8.10 -2.33
C ALA A 100 8.78 -9.17 -2.01
N ALA A 101 8.51 -10.09 -2.94
CA ALA A 101 7.51 -11.13 -2.80
C ALA A 101 7.94 -12.18 -1.74
N PRO A 102 6.97 -12.89 -1.15
CA PRO A 102 7.27 -14.01 -0.27
C PRO A 102 8.04 -15.10 -1.03
N GLY A 103 9.03 -15.73 -0.38
CA GLY A 103 9.86 -16.75 -1.01
C GLY A 103 9.13 -18.03 -1.44
N HIS A 104 7.90 -18.24 -0.97
CA HIS A 104 7.05 -19.39 -1.27
C HIS A 104 5.94 -19.06 -2.29
N CYS A 105 6.06 -17.93 -3.01
CA CYS A 105 5.06 -17.51 -3.99
C CYS A 105 5.57 -17.67 -5.43
N THR A 106 4.72 -18.19 -6.30
CA THR A 106 4.98 -18.19 -7.75
C THR A 106 4.50 -16.88 -8.37
N LEU A 107 5.39 -16.20 -9.10
CA LEU A 107 5.08 -14.95 -9.80
C LEU A 107 4.75 -15.23 -11.27
N VAL A 108 3.53 -14.89 -11.69
CA VAL A 108 3.06 -15.02 -13.08
C VAL A 108 2.86 -13.63 -13.66
N PHE A 109 3.50 -13.32 -14.80
CA PHE A 109 3.38 -12.00 -15.44
C PHE A 109 2.47 -12.07 -16.67
N VAL A 110 1.48 -11.20 -16.71
CA VAL A 110 0.50 -11.08 -17.79
C VAL A 110 0.51 -9.67 -18.36
N ASP A 111 0.08 -9.51 -19.61
CA ASP A 111 -0.09 -8.19 -20.21
C ASP A 111 -1.29 -7.47 -19.57
N ASP A 112 -1.22 -6.15 -19.44
CA ASP A 112 -2.34 -5.33 -18.96
C ASP A 112 -3.49 -5.28 -19.97
N ALA A 113 -4.71 -5.45 -19.48
CA ALA A 113 -5.95 -5.21 -20.22
C ALA A 113 -7.08 -4.81 -19.26
N PRO A 114 -8.18 -4.23 -19.78
CA PRO A 114 -9.39 -3.99 -19.00
C PRO A 114 -9.88 -5.28 -18.31
N PHE A 115 -10.40 -5.19 -17.10
CA PHE A 115 -10.74 -6.37 -16.29
C PHE A 115 -11.81 -7.26 -16.94
N ALA A 116 -12.74 -6.67 -17.70
CA ALA A 116 -13.71 -7.40 -18.51
C ALA A 116 -13.07 -8.37 -19.52
N LYS A 117 -11.84 -8.10 -19.98
CA LYS A 117 -11.06 -9.00 -20.85
C LYS A 117 -10.02 -9.81 -20.07
N GLN A 118 -9.44 -9.20 -19.05
CA GLN A 118 -8.40 -9.81 -18.21
C GLN A 118 -8.95 -11.03 -17.45
N PHE A 119 -10.08 -10.87 -16.75
CA PHE A 119 -10.60 -11.92 -15.88
C PHE A 119 -10.98 -13.20 -16.65
N PRO A 120 -11.67 -13.14 -17.81
CA PRO A 120 -11.90 -14.33 -18.63
C PRO A 120 -10.61 -15.04 -19.06
N ALA A 121 -9.56 -14.29 -19.43
CA ALA A 121 -8.27 -14.87 -19.80
C ALA A 121 -7.61 -15.58 -18.60
N LEU A 122 -7.66 -14.98 -17.40
CA LEU A 122 -7.13 -15.58 -16.17
C LEU A 122 -7.91 -16.83 -15.75
N ILE A 123 -9.24 -16.82 -15.89
CA ILE A 123 -10.09 -17.98 -15.63
C ILE A 123 -9.68 -19.15 -16.53
N ALA A 124 -9.50 -18.89 -17.83
CA ALA A 124 -9.18 -19.90 -18.83
C ALA A 124 -7.77 -20.49 -18.71
N ASP A 125 -6.86 -19.80 -18.02
CA ASP A 125 -5.48 -20.25 -17.84
C ASP A 125 -5.38 -21.34 -16.75
N ALA A 126 -5.19 -22.59 -17.17
CA ALA A 126 -5.08 -23.74 -16.27
C ALA A 126 -3.82 -23.74 -15.37
N SER A 127 -2.83 -22.89 -15.65
CA SER A 127 -1.64 -22.77 -14.80
C SER A 127 -1.88 -21.94 -13.54
N ILE A 128 -2.93 -21.13 -13.54
CA ILE A 128 -3.31 -20.29 -12.40
C ILE A 128 -4.30 -21.10 -11.53
N PRO A 129 -4.07 -21.23 -10.22
CA PRO A 129 -5.00 -21.91 -9.31
C PRO A 129 -6.34 -21.18 -9.21
N ASP A 130 -7.33 -21.83 -8.61
CA ASP A 130 -8.65 -21.22 -8.41
C ASP A 130 -8.59 -19.98 -7.51
N GLU A 131 -7.72 -19.97 -6.50
CA GLU A 131 -7.51 -18.82 -5.62
C GLU A 131 -6.09 -18.26 -5.82
N PHE A 132 -6.02 -16.98 -6.16
CA PHE A 132 -4.76 -16.30 -6.46
C PHE A 132 -4.85 -14.80 -6.15
N VAL A 133 -3.70 -14.16 -5.95
CA VAL A 133 -3.63 -12.70 -5.85
C VAL A 133 -3.44 -12.13 -7.24
N PHE A 134 -4.29 -11.18 -7.61
CA PHE A 134 -4.11 -10.35 -8.79
C PHE A 134 -3.53 -8.99 -8.40
N VAL A 135 -2.44 -8.61 -9.05
CA VAL A 135 -1.76 -7.32 -8.92
C VAL A 135 -1.97 -6.55 -10.23
N PRO A 136 -2.72 -5.43 -10.19
CA PRO A 136 -2.91 -4.57 -11.35
C PRO A 136 -1.61 -3.92 -11.84
N ALA A 137 -1.59 -3.50 -13.10
CA ALA A 137 -0.42 -2.85 -13.68
C ALA A 137 -0.05 -1.57 -12.93
N ASN A 138 1.25 -1.26 -12.92
CA ASN A 138 1.86 -0.12 -12.21
C ASN A 138 1.69 -0.13 -10.69
N CYS A 139 1.38 -1.28 -10.09
CA CYS A 139 1.51 -1.51 -8.65
C CYS A 139 2.87 -2.13 -8.33
N ALA A 140 3.74 -1.35 -7.71
CA ALA A 140 5.09 -1.76 -7.32
C ALA A 140 5.22 -1.92 -5.80
N PRO A 141 5.80 -3.02 -5.30
CA PRO A 141 6.12 -3.18 -3.91
C PRO A 141 7.38 -2.36 -3.58
N VAL A 142 7.32 -1.59 -2.51
CA VAL A 142 8.42 -0.70 -2.06
C VAL A 142 9.00 -1.13 -0.71
N ALA A 143 8.32 -2.03 -0.01
CA ALA A 143 8.83 -2.82 1.11
C ALA A 143 8.61 -4.33 0.86
N PRO A 144 9.20 -5.24 1.67
CA PRO A 144 8.81 -6.65 1.67
C PRO A 144 7.32 -6.82 2.01
N VAL A 145 6.66 -7.75 1.32
CA VAL A 145 5.23 -8.01 1.44
C VAL A 145 4.99 -9.48 1.70
N ASP A 146 4.05 -9.80 2.59
CA ASP A 146 3.57 -11.16 2.78
C ASP A 146 2.29 -11.41 1.97
N PHE A 147 1.86 -12.66 1.88
CA PHE A 147 0.62 -12.99 1.16
C PHE A 147 -0.62 -12.39 1.83
N ALA A 148 -0.63 -12.24 3.16
CA ALA A 148 -1.74 -11.66 3.90
C ALA A 148 -1.94 -10.18 3.56
N ASP A 149 -0.86 -9.40 3.46
CA ASP A 149 -0.83 -8.02 2.98
C ASP A 149 -1.48 -7.93 1.60
N LEU A 150 -1.16 -8.87 0.69
CA LEU A 150 -1.69 -8.90 -0.67
C LEU A 150 -3.17 -9.33 -0.73
N ALA A 151 -3.59 -10.27 0.10
CA ALA A 151 -4.93 -10.84 0.10
C ALA A 151 -5.99 -9.97 0.80
N GLN A 152 -5.58 -9.01 1.63
CA GLN A 152 -6.50 -8.08 2.30
C GLN A 152 -7.43 -7.37 1.30
N LEU A 153 -8.72 -7.25 1.64
CA LEU A 153 -9.62 -6.37 0.90
C LEU A 153 -9.28 -4.92 1.28
N LYS A 154 -8.85 -4.10 0.32
CA LYS A 154 -8.55 -2.68 0.55
C LYS A 154 -9.64 -1.80 -0.05
N VAL A 155 -9.98 -0.74 0.68
CA VAL A 155 -10.83 0.33 0.19
C VAL A 155 -10.07 1.63 0.35
N TYR A 156 -9.92 2.38 -0.74
CA TYR A 156 -9.25 3.66 -0.73
C TYR A 156 -10.23 4.75 -0.32
N VAL A 157 -9.89 5.47 0.75
CA VAL A 157 -10.70 6.58 1.26
C VAL A 157 -10.09 7.90 0.82
N ARG A 158 -10.85 8.66 0.03
CA ARG A 158 -10.45 10.01 -0.42
C ARG A 158 -10.65 11.04 0.69
N LYS A 159 -10.11 12.25 0.48
CA LYS A 159 -10.21 13.37 1.44
C LYS A 159 -11.64 13.84 1.71
N ASP A 160 -12.54 13.61 0.76
CA ASP A 160 -13.98 13.91 0.88
C ASP A 160 -14.76 12.80 1.62
N GLY A 161 -14.08 11.74 2.07
CA GLY A 161 -14.68 10.59 2.75
C GLY A 161 -15.29 9.55 1.80
N SER A 162 -15.25 9.77 0.49
CA SER A 162 -15.72 8.78 -0.49
C SER A 162 -14.84 7.53 -0.47
N ARG A 163 -15.49 6.37 -0.56
CA ARG A 163 -14.87 5.05 -0.58
C ARG A 163 -14.80 4.55 -2.02
N HIS A 164 -13.59 4.20 -2.43
CA HIS A 164 -13.29 3.70 -3.75
C HIS A 164 -12.67 2.31 -3.64
N TYR A 165 -13.19 1.36 -4.40
CA TYR A 165 -12.55 0.06 -4.53
C TYR A 165 -11.38 0.24 -5.50
N ALA A 166 -10.21 0.56 -4.94
CA ALA A 166 -9.06 0.94 -5.73
C ALA A 166 -8.62 -0.23 -6.62
N GLU A 167 -8.97 -0.14 -7.89
CA GLU A 167 -8.70 -1.10 -8.95
C GLU A 167 -7.20 -1.22 -9.28
N ARG A 168 -6.35 -0.42 -8.63
CA ARG A 168 -4.89 -0.42 -8.77
C ARG A 168 -4.16 -1.13 -7.63
N LEU A 169 -4.89 -1.77 -6.71
CA LEU A 169 -4.30 -2.46 -5.57
C LEU A 169 -4.39 -3.98 -5.71
N PRO A 170 -3.46 -4.72 -5.08
CA PRO A 170 -3.53 -6.18 -5.04
C PRO A 170 -4.82 -6.67 -4.39
N MET A 171 -5.44 -7.66 -5.01
CA MET A 171 -6.71 -8.25 -4.57
C MET A 171 -6.68 -9.77 -4.67
N LEU A 172 -7.31 -10.44 -3.70
CA LEU A 172 -7.52 -11.88 -3.73
C LEU A 172 -8.72 -12.22 -4.61
N LEU A 173 -8.47 -12.99 -5.66
CA LEU A 173 -9.46 -13.43 -6.62
C LEU A 173 -9.69 -14.94 -6.53
N ASN A 174 -10.94 -15.33 -6.77
CA ASN A 174 -11.35 -16.72 -6.89
C ASN A 174 -12.00 -16.94 -8.26
N LYS A 175 -11.52 -17.92 -9.04
CA LYS A 175 -12.00 -18.20 -10.39
C LYS A 175 -13.48 -18.55 -10.43
N VAL A 176 -13.99 -19.33 -9.48
CA VAL A 176 -15.41 -19.72 -9.42
C VAL A 176 -16.29 -18.46 -9.25
N ALA A 177 -15.91 -17.59 -8.32
CA ALA A 177 -16.58 -16.30 -8.11
C ALA A 177 -16.49 -15.39 -9.35
N LEU A 178 -15.33 -15.34 -10.01
CA LEU A 178 -15.14 -14.54 -11.21
C LEU A 178 -15.97 -15.05 -12.39
N VAL A 179 -16.17 -16.36 -12.55
CA VAL A 179 -17.01 -16.94 -13.61
C VAL A 179 -18.45 -16.46 -13.47
N GLU A 180 -19.00 -16.54 -12.26
CA GLU A 180 -20.37 -16.07 -11.98
C GLU A 180 -20.48 -14.56 -12.21
N LEU A 181 -19.51 -13.79 -11.70
CA LEU A 181 -19.49 -12.34 -11.87
C LEU A 181 -19.43 -11.96 -13.36
N CYS A 182 -18.48 -12.51 -14.13
CA CYS A 182 -18.32 -12.24 -15.55
C CYS A 182 -19.58 -12.60 -16.36
N GLY A 183 -20.34 -13.62 -15.95
CA GLY A 183 -21.62 -13.99 -16.58
C GLY A 183 -22.74 -12.97 -16.39
N THR A 184 -22.60 -12.05 -15.42
CA THR A 184 -23.60 -11.02 -15.09
C THR A 184 -23.13 -9.59 -15.44
N MET A 185 -21.88 -9.44 -15.87
CA MET A 185 -21.28 -8.14 -16.20
C MET A 185 -21.90 -7.54 -17.47
N GLN A 186 -22.04 -6.21 -17.46
CA GLN A 186 -22.23 -5.43 -18.69
C GLN A 186 -20.89 -5.34 -19.43
N GLU A 187 -20.91 -5.40 -20.77
CA GLU A 187 -19.69 -5.42 -21.60
C GLU A 187 -18.81 -4.16 -21.42
N ASP A 188 -19.37 -3.06 -20.94
CA ASP A 188 -18.76 -1.75 -20.77
C ASP A 188 -18.56 -1.33 -19.29
N ALA A 189 -18.74 -2.25 -18.35
CA ALA A 189 -18.51 -1.96 -16.94
C ALA A 189 -17.06 -1.53 -16.67
N ASP A 190 -16.89 -0.45 -15.92
CA ASP A 190 -15.56 0.05 -15.57
C ASP A 190 -14.90 -0.83 -14.49
N ASN A 191 -13.56 -0.86 -14.49
CA ASN A 191 -12.79 -1.73 -13.60
C ASN A 191 -13.09 -1.51 -12.10
N GLU A 192 -13.39 -0.28 -11.65
CA GLU A 192 -13.69 0.00 -10.25
C GLU A 192 -15.04 -0.63 -9.85
N THR A 193 -16.07 -0.45 -10.68
CA THR A 193 -17.38 -1.09 -10.47
C THR A 193 -17.25 -2.62 -10.40
N LEU A 194 -16.44 -3.22 -11.27
CA LEU A 194 -16.21 -4.67 -11.27
C LEU A 194 -15.58 -5.17 -9.96
N VAL A 195 -14.59 -4.43 -9.43
CA VAL A 195 -13.95 -4.78 -8.15
C VAL A 195 -14.93 -4.58 -6.99
N ALA A 196 -15.75 -3.53 -7.04
CA ALA A 196 -16.75 -3.26 -6.04
C ALA A 196 -17.80 -4.37 -5.97
N ASP A 197 -18.31 -4.81 -7.11
CA ASP A 197 -19.30 -5.89 -7.21
C ASP A 197 -18.71 -7.22 -6.75
N TYR A 198 -17.48 -7.53 -7.16
CA TYR A 198 -16.76 -8.71 -6.67
C TYR A 198 -16.64 -8.70 -5.15
N ALA A 199 -16.18 -7.57 -4.57
CA ALA A 199 -16.00 -7.45 -3.13
C ALA A 199 -17.33 -7.56 -2.37
N LYS A 200 -18.40 -6.97 -2.91
CA LYS A 200 -19.72 -6.97 -2.29
C LYS A 200 -20.33 -8.37 -2.23
N GLU A 201 -20.26 -9.12 -3.32
CA GLU A 201 -20.91 -10.44 -3.40
C GLU A 201 -20.04 -11.57 -2.85
N TYR A 202 -18.73 -11.55 -3.14
CA TYR A 202 -17.84 -12.68 -2.85
C TYR A 202 -16.89 -12.45 -1.68
N ARG A 203 -16.81 -11.22 -1.16
CA ARG A 203 -16.06 -10.88 0.06
C ARG A 203 -16.97 -10.32 1.15
N ARG A 204 -18.26 -10.68 1.10
CA ARG A 204 -19.27 -10.24 2.08
C ARG A 204 -18.86 -10.64 3.50
N GLY A 205 -18.84 -9.67 4.40
CA GLY A 205 -18.45 -9.87 5.81
C GLY A 205 -16.95 -9.79 6.08
N VAL A 206 -16.10 -9.71 5.05
CA VAL A 206 -14.67 -9.41 5.23
C VAL A 206 -14.52 -7.93 5.57
N ARG A 207 -13.86 -7.63 6.68
CA ARG A 207 -13.56 -6.25 7.06
C ARG A 207 -12.51 -5.69 6.11
N ALA A 208 -12.88 -4.67 5.34
CA ALA A 208 -11.94 -3.97 4.48
C ALA A 208 -10.93 -3.15 5.31
N THR A 209 -9.67 -3.18 4.88
CA THR A 209 -8.62 -2.26 5.34
C THR A 209 -8.78 -0.94 4.61
N GLU A 210 -9.10 0.12 5.35
CA GLU A 210 -9.15 1.47 4.78
C GLU A 210 -7.72 1.99 4.59
N VAL A 211 -7.44 2.43 3.37
CA VAL A 211 -6.14 3.00 2.99
C VAL A 211 -6.37 4.40 2.41
N SER A 212 -5.43 5.31 2.66
CA SER A 212 -5.52 6.66 2.12
C SER A 212 -4.12 7.22 1.85
N HIS A 213 -4.09 8.35 1.16
CA HIS A 213 -2.89 9.18 1.07
C HIS A 213 -2.43 9.61 2.48
N ASP A 214 -3.36 10.05 3.33
CA ASP A 214 -3.02 10.70 4.60
C ASP A 214 -2.93 9.73 5.78
N PHE A 215 -3.43 8.50 5.64
CA PHE A 215 -3.40 7.48 6.70
C PHE A 215 -3.38 6.06 6.15
N GLY A 216 -2.97 5.11 7.00
CA GLY A 216 -2.77 3.71 6.62
C GLY A 216 -1.47 3.56 5.83
N ASN A 217 -0.39 3.11 6.47
CA ASN A 217 0.97 3.01 5.91
C ASN A 217 1.12 1.93 4.82
N PHE A 218 0.20 1.90 3.87
CA PHE A 218 0.01 0.80 2.96
C PHE A 218 0.33 1.18 1.51
N VAL A 219 -0.28 2.24 0.99
CA VAL A 219 -0.11 2.64 -0.41
C VAL A 219 0.06 4.15 -0.59
N THR A 220 0.90 4.54 -1.54
CA THR A 220 0.92 5.88 -2.11
C THR A 220 0.43 5.82 -3.55
N LEU A 221 -0.63 6.58 -3.86
CA LEU A 221 -1.15 6.71 -5.23
C LEU A 221 -0.47 7.84 -5.99
N VAL A 222 0.05 7.53 -7.17
CA VAL A 222 0.69 8.52 -8.06
C VAL A 222 -0.04 8.55 -9.39
N LEU A 223 -0.99 9.48 -9.52
CA LEU A 223 -1.90 9.53 -10.67
C LEU A 223 -1.52 10.56 -11.73
N ARG A 224 -0.66 11.52 -11.39
CA ARG A 224 -0.29 12.65 -12.25
C ARG A 224 1.11 12.47 -12.79
N SER A 225 1.37 13.00 -13.99
CA SER A 225 2.68 13.04 -14.64
C SER A 225 3.75 13.86 -13.91
N ASN A 226 3.36 14.84 -13.07
CA ASN A 226 4.29 15.66 -12.28
C ASN A 226 3.90 15.66 -10.79
N PRO A 227 4.12 14.55 -10.07
CA PRO A 227 3.88 14.49 -8.64
C PRO A 227 4.98 15.26 -7.87
N CYS A 228 4.67 15.66 -6.63
CA CYS A 228 5.70 16.20 -5.74
C CYS A 228 6.69 15.08 -5.38
N GLU A 229 7.95 15.23 -5.79
CA GLU A 229 8.99 14.21 -5.59
C GLU A 229 9.16 13.85 -4.11
N ASN A 230 9.11 14.83 -3.20
CA ASN A 230 9.20 14.58 -1.76
C ASN A 230 8.07 13.68 -1.24
N VAL A 231 6.86 13.81 -1.80
CA VAL A 231 5.73 12.95 -1.43
C VAL A 231 5.94 11.54 -1.95
N VAL A 232 6.46 11.39 -3.18
CA VAL A 232 6.79 10.09 -3.75
C VAL A 232 7.89 9.40 -2.94
N ILE A 233 8.98 10.11 -2.63
CA ILE A 233 10.08 9.59 -1.80
C ILE A 233 9.58 9.17 -0.42
N ALA A 234 8.76 10.00 0.24
CA ALA A 234 8.15 9.61 1.52
C ALA A 234 7.32 8.33 1.38
N GLY A 235 6.55 8.20 0.31
CA GLY A 235 5.82 6.98 -0.03
C GLY A 235 6.73 5.76 -0.21
N LEU A 236 7.83 5.91 -0.95
CA LEU A 236 8.83 4.86 -1.18
C LEU A 236 9.46 4.35 0.13
N CYS A 237 9.64 5.23 1.13
CA CYS A 237 10.25 4.87 2.41
C CYS A 237 9.25 4.35 3.46
N GLN A 238 7.98 4.78 3.41
CA GLN A 238 7.04 4.59 4.50
C GLN A 238 5.87 3.65 4.18
N ARG A 239 5.63 3.33 2.91
CA ARG A 239 4.48 2.51 2.47
C ARG A 239 4.93 1.12 2.02
N LYS A 240 3.97 0.22 1.83
CA LYS A 240 4.20 -1.11 1.27
C LYS A 240 4.22 -1.08 -0.26
N PHE A 241 3.36 -0.25 -0.85
CA PHE A 241 3.16 -0.17 -2.29
C PHE A 241 3.18 1.27 -2.82
N ILE A 242 3.60 1.41 -4.07
CA ILE A 242 3.22 2.53 -4.93
C ILE A 242 2.32 1.98 -6.02
N ALA A 243 1.14 2.57 -6.18
CA ALA A 243 0.27 2.30 -7.32
C ALA A 243 0.13 3.57 -8.16
N ALA A 244 0.39 3.47 -9.46
CA ALA A 244 0.44 4.61 -10.35
C ALA A 244 -0.48 4.48 -11.57
N SER A 245 -0.93 5.61 -12.11
CA SER A 245 -1.44 5.64 -13.49
C SER A 245 -0.27 5.44 -14.47
N ALA A 246 -0.56 5.21 -15.75
CA ALA A 246 0.48 5.17 -16.78
C ALA A 246 1.34 6.45 -16.79
N GLU A 247 0.71 7.62 -16.64
CA GLU A 247 1.43 8.90 -16.53
C GLU A 247 2.27 9.00 -15.26
N GLY A 248 1.70 8.61 -14.12
CA GLY A 248 2.42 8.64 -12.84
C GLY A 248 3.60 7.67 -12.80
N TRP A 249 3.50 6.53 -13.47
CA TRP A 249 4.57 5.54 -13.54
C TRP A 249 5.84 6.11 -14.20
N ASN A 250 5.69 6.96 -15.22
CA ASN A 250 6.82 7.62 -15.86
C ASN A 250 7.59 8.53 -14.88
N ALA A 251 6.91 9.11 -13.89
CA ALA A 251 7.56 9.92 -12.86
C ALA A 251 8.19 9.07 -11.75
N VAL A 252 7.59 7.93 -11.42
CA VAL A 252 8.01 7.08 -10.28
C VAL A 252 9.11 6.09 -10.67
N SER A 253 9.06 5.52 -11.87
CA SER A 253 9.97 4.44 -12.29
C SER A 253 11.46 4.80 -12.15
N PRO A 254 11.95 6.02 -12.46
CA PRO A 254 13.35 6.37 -12.26
C PRO A 254 13.75 6.42 -10.78
N LEU A 255 12.81 6.74 -9.88
CA LEU A 255 13.05 6.78 -8.44
C LEU A 255 13.10 5.38 -7.84
N LEU A 256 12.25 4.46 -8.32
CA LEU A 256 12.26 3.05 -7.92
C LEU A 256 13.59 2.37 -8.24
N THR A 257 14.20 2.69 -9.39
CA THR A 257 15.50 2.14 -9.77
C THR A 257 16.62 2.67 -8.87
N LYS A 258 16.61 3.97 -8.53
CA LYS A 258 17.67 4.61 -7.72
C LYS A 258 17.73 4.16 -6.26
N ILE A 259 16.58 3.90 -5.65
CA ILE A 259 16.51 3.57 -4.22
C ILE A 259 16.82 2.08 -3.98
N ARG A 260 16.76 1.25 -5.03
CA ARG A 260 16.88 -0.21 -4.90
C ARG A 260 18.11 -0.83 -5.58
N SER A 261 18.88 -0.04 -6.32
CA SER A 261 20.27 -0.33 -6.73
C SER A 261 21.21 -0.25 -5.55
#